data_AF-A0A0N4X0M3-F1
#
_entry.id   AF-A0A0N4X0M3-F1
#
_cell.length_a   1.000
_cell.length_b   1.000
_cell.length_c   1.000
_cell.angle_alpha   90.00
_cell.angle_beta   90.00
_cell.angle_gamma   90.00
#
_symmetry.space_group_name_H-M   'P 1'
#
loop_
_entity.id
_entity.type
_entity.pdbx_description
1 polymer ?
#
loop_
_entity_poly.entity_id
_entity_poly.type
_entity_poly.pdbx_seq_one_letter_code
_entity_poly.pdbx_strand_id
1 'polypeptide(L)'
;MSSVVFQGTPYCYTFIQTHANKYSKSYRCQNCADEKKKNGSKERMKLIKVIENEFVQDPCSMKHVCHPKKYAEEMGNRIVYEKAQNVRRNPGQAKKKPVEIFRELLTGHYDADNEAMEDEIKAAIRRTGYKSRRRVLS
;
A
#
# COMPACT_ATOMS: atom_id res chain seq x y z
N MET A 1 -24.08 -14.25 13.56
CA MET A 1 -23.56 -13.62 12.34
C MET A 1 -22.21 -13.00 12.68
N SER A 2 -21.12 -13.66 12.30
CA SER A 2 -19.76 -13.19 12.60
C SER A 2 -19.35 -12.19 11.53
N SER A 3 -19.42 -10.90 11.85
CA SER A 3 -18.93 -9.82 10.99
C SER A 3 -17.41 -9.88 10.96
N VAL A 4 -16.84 -10.43 9.89
CA VAL A 4 -15.39 -10.35 9.65
C VAL A 4 -15.08 -8.91 9.26
N VAL A 5 -14.61 -8.13 10.24
CA VAL A 5 -14.05 -6.81 10.00
C VAL A 5 -12.72 -7.03 9.28
N PHE A 6 -12.70 -6.85 7.96
CA PHE A 6 -11.46 -6.75 7.22
C PHE A 6 -10.75 -5.46 7.69
N GLN A 7 -9.83 -5.61 8.65
CA GLN A 7 -8.84 -4.57 8.91
C GLN A 7 -8.06 -4.41 7.62
N GLY A 8 -8.31 -3.31 6.90
CA GLY A 8 -7.59 -3.00 5.67
C GLY A 8 -6.11 -2.94 5.98
N THR A 9 -5.38 -4.00 5.63
CA THR A 9 -3.93 -4.03 5.75
C THR A 9 -3.37 -3.14 4.65
N PRO A 10 -2.16 -2.57 4.83
CA PRO A 10 -1.54 -1.80 3.76
C PRO A 10 -1.19 -2.70 2.55
N TYR A 11 -1.30 -4.03 2.69
CA TYR A 11 -1.21 -5.01 1.63
C TYR A 11 -2.57 -5.22 0.91
N CYS A 12 -3.06 -4.18 0.24
CA CYS A 12 -4.22 -4.35 -0.65
C CYS A 12 -3.84 -5.22 -1.86
N TYR A 13 -4.51 -6.36 -2.03
CA TYR A 13 -4.33 -7.24 -3.18
C TYR A 13 -5.29 -6.87 -4.30
N THR A 14 -4.74 -6.47 -5.44
CA THR A 14 -5.53 -6.27 -6.66
C THR A 14 -5.50 -7.53 -7.50
N PHE A 15 -6.67 -8.12 -7.70
CA PHE A 15 -6.85 -9.30 -8.55
C PHE A 15 -7.41 -8.91 -9.91
N ILE A 16 -6.76 -9.38 -10.97
CA ILE A 16 -7.24 -9.22 -12.35
C ILE A 16 -7.69 -10.55 -12.92
N GLN A 17 -8.81 -10.54 -13.63
CA GLN A 17 -9.32 -11.73 -14.32
C GLN A 17 -8.34 -12.14 -15.43
N THR A 18 -8.01 -13.43 -15.51
CA THR A 18 -7.13 -13.98 -16.55
C THR A 18 -7.90 -14.79 -17.57
N HIS A 19 -8.76 -15.67 -17.10
CA HIS A 19 -9.55 -16.59 -17.91
C HIS A 19 -10.96 -16.69 -17.36
N ALA A 20 -11.93 -16.85 -18.25
CA ALA A 20 -13.30 -17.18 -17.90
C ALA A 20 -13.79 -18.28 -18.82
N ASN A 21 -14.53 -19.24 -18.26
CA ASN A 21 -15.32 -20.20 -19.01
C ASN A 21 -16.78 -20.13 -18.50
N LYS A 22 -17.66 -20.93 -19.10
CA LYS A 22 -19.09 -20.95 -18.74
C LYS A 22 -19.36 -21.20 -17.24
N TYR A 23 -18.45 -21.89 -16.55
CA TYR A 23 -18.65 -22.37 -15.18
C TYR A 23 -17.75 -21.70 -14.14
N SER A 24 -16.73 -20.95 -14.56
CA SER A 24 -15.70 -20.44 -13.66
C SER A 24 -14.94 -19.25 -14.23
N LYS A 25 -14.48 -18.38 -13.35
CA LYS A 25 -13.55 -17.29 -13.62
C LYS A 25 -12.27 -17.54 -12.84
N SER A 26 -11.13 -17.21 -13.42
CA SER A 26 -9.83 -17.30 -12.77
C SER A 26 -9.23 -15.90 -12.68
N TYR A 27 -8.66 -15.59 -11.52
CA TYR A 27 -8.03 -14.31 -11.21
C TYR A 27 -6.60 -14.51 -10.75
N ARG A 28 -5.74 -13.52 -10.99
CA ARG A 28 -4.36 -13.49 -10.49
C ARG A 28 -4.05 -12.18 -9.79
N CYS A 29 -3.12 -12.20 -8.85
CA CYS A 29 -2.59 -10.96 -8.26
C CYS A 29 -1.81 -10.18 -9.33
N GLN A 30 -2.20 -8.93 -9.57
CA GLN A 30 -1.57 -8.05 -10.54
C GLN A 30 -0.10 -7.76 -10.18
N ASN A 31 0.17 -7.48 -8.91
CA ASN A 31 1.51 -7.09 -8.47
C ASN A 31 2.51 -8.25 -8.61
N CYS A 32 2.13 -9.46 -8.20
CA CYS A 32 2.98 -10.64 -8.42
C CYS A 32 3.20 -10.96 -9.90
N ALA A 33 2.21 -10.68 -10.75
CA ALA A 33 2.39 -10.85 -12.20
C ALA A 33 3.46 -9.89 -12.75
N ASP A 34 3.48 -8.65 -12.26
CA ASP A 34 4.44 -7.64 -12.72
C ASP A 34 5.84 -7.87 -12.14
N GLU A 35 5.95 -8.27 -10.88
CA GLU A 35 7.24 -8.67 -10.27
C GLU A 35 7.83 -9.89 -10.98
N LYS A 36 7.00 -10.89 -11.31
CA LYS A 36 7.44 -12.04 -12.10
C LYS A 36 8.01 -11.63 -13.46
N LYS A 37 7.38 -10.67 -14.15
CA LYS A 37 7.87 -10.14 -15.43
C LYS A 37 9.22 -9.46 -15.29
N LYS A 38 9.41 -8.64 -14.24
CA LYS A 38 10.69 -7.96 -13.97
C LYS A 38 11.81 -8.95 -13.65
N ASN A 39 11.52 -9.92 -12.78
CA ASN A 39 12.52 -10.84 -12.25
C ASN A 39 12.76 -12.06 -13.15
N GLY A 40 12.02 -12.17 -14.26
CA GLY A 40 12.12 -13.29 -15.21
C GLY A 40 11.77 -14.66 -14.60
N SER A 41 11.08 -14.69 -13.46
CA SER A 41 10.78 -15.95 -12.77
C SER A 41 9.92 -16.87 -13.64
N LYS A 42 10.22 -18.17 -13.62
CA LYS A 42 9.44 -19.20 -14.33
C LYS A 42 8.33 -19.80 -13.46
N GLU A 43 8.28 -19.48 -12.17
CA GLU A 43 7.33 -20.06 -11.22
C GLU A 43 5.87 -19.77 -11.62
N ARG A 44 5.00 -20.79 -11.66
CA ARG A 44 3.59 -20.60 -12.01
C ARG A 44 2.90 -19.74 -10.95
N MET A 45 2.27 -18.64 -11.38
CA MET A 45 1.43 -17.86 -10.47
C MET A 45 0.24 -18.68 -10.00
N LYS A 46 -0.07 -18.55 -8.71
CA LYS A 46 -1.33 -19.03 -8.17
C LYS A 46 -2.49 -18.21 -8.70
N LEU A 47 -3.54 -18.92 -9.08
CA LEU A 47 -4.80 -18.34 -9.56
C LEU A 47 -5.87 -18.61 -8.52
N ILE A 48 -6.73 -17.61 -8.28
CA ILE A 48 -7.96 -17.78 -7.50
C ILE A 48 -9.06 -18.13 -8.48
N LYS A 49 -9.76 -19.22 -8.23
CA LYS A 49 -10.96 -19.58 -8.98
C LYS A 49 -12.20 -19.03 -8.29
N VAL A 50 -13.11 -18.52 -9.10
CA VAL A 50 -14.45 -18.09 -8.69
C VAL A 50 -15.45 -18.91 -9.49
N ILE A 51 -16.33 -19.65 -8.80
CA ILE A 51 -17.39 -20.47 -9.38
C ILE A 51 -18.71 -19.90 -8.85
N GLU A 52 -19.66 -19.61 -9.73
CA GLU A 52 -20.98 -19.06 -9.33
C GLU A 52 -20.91 -17.82 -8.42
N ASN A 53 -19.88 -16.99 -8.62
CA ASN A 53 -19.55 -15.80 -7.80
C ASN A 53 -19.00 -16.07 -6.40
N GLU A 54 -18.68 -17.32 -6.06
CA GLU A 54 -18.01 -17.68 -4.82
C GLU A 54 -16.53 -17.98 -5.04
N PHE A 55 -15.69 -17.53 -4.11
CA PHE A 55 -14.27 -17.85 -4.10
C PHE A 55 -14.05 -19.30 -3.66
N VAL A 56 -13.41 -20.11 -4.51
CA VAL A 56 -13.09 -21.52 -4.21
C VAL A 56 -12.04 -21.65 -3.11
N GLN A 57 -11.23 -20.61 -2.91
CA GLN A 57 -10.22 -20.52 -1.86
C GLN A 57 -10.18 -19.09 -1.34
N ASP A 58 -9.81 -18.93 -0.07
CA ASP A 58 -9.59 -17.60 0.50
C ASP A 58 -8.44 -16.88 -0.25
N PRO A 59 -8.70 -15.71 -0.87
CA PRO A 59 -7.65 -14.89 -1.49
C PRO A 59 -6.53 -14.52 -0.53
N CYS A 60 -6.84 -14.35 0.77
CA CYS A 60 -5.89 -13.97 1.81
C CYS A 60 -5.06 -15.15 2.31
N SER A 61 -5.53 -16.39 2.19
CA SER A 61 -4.76 -17.59 2.54
C SER A 61 -3.73 -17.99 1.48
N MET A 62 -3.67 -17.27 0.35
CA MET A 62 -2.65 -17.50 -0.66
C MET A 62 -1.28 -17.05 -0.15
N LYS A 63 -0.38 -18.02 0.07
CA LYS A 63 1.05 -17.76 0.27
C LYS A 63 1.65 -17.07 -0.95
N HIS A 64 1.63 -15.74 -0.96
CA HIS A 64 2.36 -14.89 -1.88
C HIS A 64 2.78 -13.61 -1.14
N VAL A 65 4.06 -13.27 -1.18
CA VAL A 65 4.56 -12.01 -0.60
C VAL A 65 4.34 -10.92 -1.65
N CYS A 66 3.17 -10.27 -1.58
CA CYS A 66 2.82 -9.19 -2.48
C CYS A 66 3.13 -7.84 -1.80
N HIS A 67 4.19 -7.19 -2.25
CA HIS A 67 4.44 -5.79 -1.94
C HIS A 67 3.57 -4.93 -2.87
N PRO A 68 2.68 -4.08 -2.33
CA PRO A 68 1.97 -3.11 -3.15
C PRO A 68 2.96 -2.24 -3.91
N LYS A 69 2.77 -2.08 -5.23
CA LYS A 69 3.68 -1.29 -6.09
C LYS A 69 3.99 0.11 -5.57
N LYS A 70 3.06 0.69 -4.81
CA LYS A 70 3.14 2.03 -4.26
C LYS A 70 3.17 2.03 -2.74
N TYR A 71 3.50 0.91 -2.11
CA TYR A 71 3.47 0.79 -0.65
C TYR A 71 4.23 1.93 0.04
N ALA A 72 5.49 2.14 -0.34
CA ALA A 72 6.31 3.20 0.23
C ALA A 72 5.74 4.60 -0.04
N GLU A 73 5.14 4.82 -1.21
CA GLU A 73 4.49 6.08 -1.59
C GLU A 73 3.21 6.34 -0.76
N GLU A 74 2.34 5.33 -0.67
CA GLU A 74 1.09 5.37 0.09
C GLU A 74 1.36 5.52 1.58
N MET A 75 2.32 4.77 2.11
CA MET A 75 2.74 4.85 3.51
C MET A 75 3.34 6.22 3.82
N GLY A 76 4.26 6.71 2.99
CA GLY A 76 4.82 8.06 3.10
C GLY A 76 3.75 9.16 2.99
N ASN A 77 2.70 8.95 2.19
CA ASN A 77 1.56 9.86 2.13
C ASN A 77 0.73 9.84 3.42
N ARG A 78 0.46 8.66 3.96
CA ARG A 78 -0.32 8.45 5.19
C ARG A 78 0.37 9.08 6.39
N ILE A 79 1.67 8.85 6.56
CA ILE A 79 2.51 9.42 7.62
C ILE A 79 2.45 10.94 7.61
N VAL A 80 2.65 11.56 6.44
CA VAL A 80 2.61 13.02 6.33
C VAL A 80 1.21 13.58 6.61
N TYR A 81 0.17 12.88 6.14
CA TYR A 81 -1.21 13.28 6.41
C TYR A 81 -1.53 13.23 7.91
N GLU A 82 -1.14 12.17 8.58
CA GLU A 82 -1.30 12.02 10.03
C GLU A 82 -0.53 13.10 10.79
N LYS A 83 0.73 13.37 10.41
CA LYS A 83 1.51 14.46 11.00
C LYS A 83 0.83 15.81 10.79
N ALA A 84 0.29 16.09 9.61
CA ALA A 84 -0.45 17.32 9.34
C ALA A 84 -1.74 17.42 10.19
N GLN A 85 -2.47 16.32 10.36
CA GLN A 85 -3.62 16.29 11.26
C GLN A 85 -3.21 16.54 12.72
N ASN A 86 -2.11 15.94 13.17
CA ASN A 86 -1.58 16.15 14.51
C ASN A 86 -1.13 17.59 14.73
N VAL A 87 -0.52 18.24 13.74
CA VAL A 87 -0.18 19.68 13.80
C VAL A 87 -1.45 20.53 13.90
N ARG A 88 -2.49 20.19 13.12
CA ARG A 88 -3.77 20.91 13.15
C ARG A 88 -4.49 20.76 14.50
N ARG A 89 -4.43 19.58 15.11
CA ARG A 89 -5.11 19.28 16.38
C ARG A 89 -4.37 19.80 17.62
N ASN A 90 -3.05 19.96 17.54
CA ASN A 90 -2.22 20.34 18.68
C ASN A 90 -1.76 21.81 18.59
N PRO A 91 -2.32 22.72 19.42
CA PRO A 91 -1.92 24.13 19.43
C PRO A 91 -0.42 24.33 19.71
N GLY A 92 0.22 23.44 20.46
CA GLY A 92 1.66 23.49 20.73
C GLY A 92 2.55 23.30 19.49
N GLN A 93 2.02 22.68 18.43
CA GLN A 93 2.75 22.51 17.16
C GLN A 93 2.70 23.78 16.29
N ALA A 94 1.78 24.73 16.57
CA ALA A 94 1.66 25.98 15.81
C ALA A 94 2.91 26.87 15.93
N LYS A 95 3.71 26.69 16.99
CA LYS A 95 4.96 27.42 17.21
C LYS A 95 6.16 26.84 16.45
N LYS A 96 6.05 25.60 15.96
CA LYS A 96 7.15 24.95 15.23
C LYS A 96 7.22 25.47 13.80
N LYS A 97 8.43 25.64 13.30
CA LYS A 97 8.62 26.00 11.89
C LYS A 97 8.29 24.79 11.01
N PRO A 98 7.69 24.98 9.82
CA PRO A 98 7.41 23.87 8.90
C PRO A 98 8.64 23.00 8.58
N VAL A 99 9.84 23.59 8.57
CA VAL A 99 11.10 22.86 8.35
C VAL A 99 11.44 21.90 9.50
N GLU A 100 11.10 22.24 10.74
CA GLU A 100 11.34 21.38 11.91
C GLU A 100 10.40 20.17 11.86
N ILE A 101 9.12 20.41 11.58
CA ILE A 101 8.11 19.36 11.38
C ILE A 101 8.53 18.42 10.23
N PHE A 102 9.06 18.98 9.14
CA PHE A 102 9.54 18.18 8.02
C PHE A 102 10.82 17.39 8.32
N ARG A 103 11.74 17.95 9.11
CA ARG A 103 12.92 17.20 9.59
C ARG A 103 12.51 16.03 10.47
N GLU A 104 11.58 16.24 11.41
CA GLU A 104 11.03 15.16 12.25
C GLU A 104 10.44 14.01 11.41
N LEU A 105 9.80 14.33 10.28
CA LEU A 105 9.29 13.35 9.33
C LEU A 105 10.39 12.58 8.57
N LEU A 106 11.57 13.15 8.39
CA LEU A 106 12.66 12.46 7.69
C LEU A 106 13.54 11.63 8.63
N THR A 107 13.62 12.03 9.89
CA THR A 107 14.40 11.34 10.93
C THR A 107 13.56 10.35 11.74
N GLY A 108 12.26 10.27 11.48
CA GLY A 108 11.37 9.32 12.14
C GLY A 108 11.67 7.88 11.74
N HIS A 109 11.49 6.96 12.70
CA HIS A 109 11.43 5.53 12.42
C HIS A 109 10.01 5.12 12.03
N TYR A 110 9.89 4.31 10.99
CA TYR A 110 8.61 3.85 10.47
C TYR A 110 8.53 2.34 10.49
N ASP A 111 7.34 1.82 10.78
CA ASP A 111 7.06 0.39 10.77
C ASP A 111 7.13 -0.12 9.33
N ALA A 112 8.23 -0.80 9.01
CA ALA A 112 8.58 -1.28 7.68
C ALA A 112 9.18 -2.68 7.79
N ASP A 113 8.94 -3.51 6.77
CA ASP A 113 9.38 -4.91 6.76
C ASP A 113 10.91 -5.06 6.77
N ASN A 114 11.63 -4.04 6.29
CA ASN A 114 13.09 -3.97 6.29
C ASN A 114 13.57 -2.51 6.12
N GLU A 115 14.88 -2.30 6.34
CA GLU A 115 15.54 -0.99 6.23
C GLU A 115 15.41 -0.37 4.83
N ALA A 116 15.53 -1.17 3.78
CA ALA A 116 15.38 -0.68 2.40
C ALA A 116 13.97 -0.11 2.15
N MET A 117 12.94 -0.75 2.70
CA MET A 117 11.57 -0.27 2.61
C MET A 117 11.34 1.00 3.45
N GLU A 118 11.96 1.08 4.63
CA GLU A 118 11.94 2.30 5.44
C GLU A 118 12.57 3.48 4.70
N ASP A 119 13.70 3.23 4.03
CA ASP A 119 14.38 4.22 3.18
C ASP A 119 13.53 4.63 1.97
N GLU A 120 12.83 3.70 1.34
CA GLU A 120 11.88 4.01 0.27
C GLU A 120 10.72 4.88 0.78
N ILE A 121 10.21 4.63 1.99
CA ILE A 121 9.17 5.46 2.63
C ILE A 121 9.71 6.88 2.88
N LYS A 122 10.92 7.01 3.45
CA LYS A 122 11.58 8.31 3.67
C LYS A 122 11.81 9.04 2.34
N ALA A 123 12.23 8.31 1.30
CA ALA A 123 12.40 8.85 -0.05
C ALA A 123 11.06 9.32 -0.64
N ALA A 124 9.96 8.61 -0.41
CA ALA A 124 8.64 9.02 -0.85
C ALA A 124 8.15 10.30 -0.14
N ILE A 125 8.36 10.41 1.17
CA ILE A 125 8.10 11.63 1.95
C ILE A 125 8.90 12.80 1.37
N ARG A 126 10.18 12.58 1.07
CA ARG A 126 11.08 13.59 0.49
C ARG A 126 10.66 14.01 -0.92
N ARG A 127 10.37 13.06 -1.81
CA ARG A 127 10.03 13.32 -3.23
C ARG A 127 8.80 14.18 -3.41
N THR A 128 7.79 13.99 -2.56
CA THR A 128 6.55 14.76 -2.72
C THR A 128 6.77 16.22 -2.32
N GLY A 129 7.52 16.52 -1.27
CA GLY A 129 7.69 17.91 -0.82
C GLY A 129 6.37 18.61 -0.45
N TYR A 130 6.45 19.76 0.20
CA TYR A 130 5.26 20.51 0.62
C TYR A 130 4.44 21.05 -0.57
N LYS A 131 5.13 21.47 -1.65
CA LYS A 131 4.49 22.14 -2.79
C LYS A 131 3.57 21.24 -3.62
N SER A 132 3.90 19.95 -3.80
CA SER A 132 3.04 19.04 -4.59
C SER A 132 1.74 18.64 -3.88
N ARG A 133 1.72 18.75 -2.54
CA ARG A 133 0.61 18.30 -1.67
C ARG A 133 -0.43 19.38 -1.42
N ARG A 134 -0.17 20.62 -1.86
CA ARG A 134 -1.13 21.74 -1.82
C ARG A 134 -2.15 21.54 -2.95
N ARG A 135 -3.07 20.58 -2.83
CA ARG A 135 -4.28 20.64 -3.65
C ARG A 135 -5.08 21.85 -3.17
N VAL A 136 -5.15 22.88 -4.01
CA VAL A 136 -6.19 23.90 -3.89
C VAL A 136 -7.50 23.15 -4.09
N LEU A 137 -8.35 23.15 -3.06
CA LEU A 137 -9.75 22.78 -3.24
C LEU A 137 -10.34 23.90 -4.13
N SER A 138 -10.54 23.58 -5.40
CA SER A 138 -11.31 24.41 -6.34
C SER A 138 -12.80 24.20 -6.12
#